data_AF-A0A246RHX1-F1
#
_entry.id   AF-A0A246RHX1-F1
#
_cell.length_a   1.000
_cell.length_b   1.000
_cell.length_c   1.000
_cell.angle_alpha   90.00
_cell.angle_beta   90.00
_cell.angle_gamma   90.00
#
_symmetry.space_group_name_H-M   'P 1'
#
loop_
_entity.id
_entity.type
_entity.pdbx_description
1 polymer ?
#
loop_
_entity_poly.entity_id
_entity_poly.type
_entity_poly.pdbx_seq_one_letter_code
_entity_poly.pdbx_strand_id
1 'polypeptide(L)'
;MTASTTDRPLRRATEGPPRPRTAVHPGQVVATQVALALPVAAYGRGPVPAVLAAAGAVVLAGLGWGRWRGRWLFEWWGTAAGFLTRRHGLPADTAPEALLDLLLPDAALAGVELADGPAGVVDDATGLAVLLDLGDPGDLLGDRSHPLPAPGTLLPPAGPQQPPVRVQVLLHAVPAPAAGGGAAGTSYRQLTEGRLPGQERALLAVRVLRAPGWSDADLRRALAGTVRRIVRRVGPLPARPLGGHAALRVLAELAHHDPGRPVRENWSTLCTGDQHQATFRLVRWPDARVGPGRRLVSRLLALPATATTVALGAGPRVGDTAAPTCLTVRLAAATPVALEHAAEGLCRLVADAGGELCRLDGAQLPGLAATLPLAVPGVAVPGVEPPELTLGGAGLMVGANRHGGAVTVRLFRAEGTRLVLVGGLAAAQLLVLRALALGAGVLVQTGRPRAWEPFVRGVGGQQGGVVVVPTGRAVGVTGSPLRPLLVVADAGTAAGEPPPGAEWVSTLVVRDELTPADVDTLGRADLAVLQPLDPPEAALAGTALGLGGAAEWLTRIRDDMVAVVNRRALRWALLSPTPIESQLVGRPGRR
;
A
#
# COMPACT_ATOMS: atom_id res chain seq x y z
N MET A 1 63.29 -29.94 44.09
CA MET A 1 62.84 -28.59 44.52
C MET A 1 61.91 -28.05 43.46
N THR A 2 60.68 -27.70 43.87
CA THR A 2 59.77 -26.63 43.35
C THR A 2 59.55 -26.52 41.82
N ALA A 3 58.35 -26.38 41.25
CA ALA A 3 57.07 -25.90 41.77
C ALA A 3 55.95 -26.36 40.81
N SER A 4 54.72 -26.44 41.33
CA SER A 4 53.52 -26.60 40.52
C SER A 4 53.20 -25.30 39.77
N THR A 5 52.63 -25.40 38.57
CA THR A 5 51.99 -24.25 37.92
C THR A 5 50.69 -24.74 37.30
N THR A 6 49.60 -24.32 37.94
CA THR A 6 48.23 -24.57 37.55
C THR A 6 47.89 -23.66 36.38
N ASP A 7 47.59 -24.26 35.24
CA ASP A 7 47.08 -23.56 34.07
C ASP A 7 45.63 -23.11 34.35
N ARG A 8 45.39 -21.80 34.31
CA ARG A 8 44.10 -21.17 34.63
C ARG A 8 43.63 -20.48 33.35
N PRO A 9 42.46 -20.84 32.78
CA PRO A 9 42.02 -20.25 31.53
C PRO A 9 41.70 -18.76 31.74
N LEU A 10 42.31 -17.92 30.90
CA LEU A 10 41.98 -16.49 30.77
C LEU A 10 40.49 -16.35 30.45
N ARG A 11 39.69 -16.00 31.46
CA ARG A 11 38.36 -15.44 31.28
C ARG A 11 38.50 -14.19 30.42
N ARG A 12 38.14 -14.27 29.13
CA ARG A 12 37.79 -13.10 28.34
C ARG A 12 36.69 -12.37 29.10
N ALA A 13 37.00 -11.18 29.58
CA ALA A 13 36.00 -10.26 30.08
C ALA A 13 34.98 -10.02 28.95
N THR A 14 33.77 -10.52 29.13
CA THR A 14 32.61 -10.12 28.34
C THR A 14 32.40 -8.63 28.60
N GLU A 15 32.85 -7.78 27.68
CA GLU A 15 32.40 -6.39 27.63
C GLU A 15 30.88 -6.42 27.47
N GLY A 16 30.18 -6.07 28.55
CA GLY A 16 28.74 -5.88 28.50
C GLY A 16 28.38 -4.77 27.50
N PRO A 17 27.17 -4.80 26.91
CA PRO A 17 26.75 -3.78 25.96
C PRO A 17 26.91 -2.39 26.58
N PRO A 18 27.39 -1.39 25.83
CA PRO A 18 27.54 -0.04 26.34
C PRO A 18 26.19 0.43 26.88
N ARG A 19 26.16 0.80 28.17
CA ARG A 19 24.97 1.40 28.79
C ARG A 19 24.54 2.59 27.91
N PRO A 20 23.26 2.71 27.53
CA PRO A 20 22.81 3.82 26.73
C PRO A 20 23.08 5.10 27.52
N ARG A 21 24.02 5.92 27.02
CA ARG A 21 24.15 7.31 27.47
C ARG A 21 22.78 7.94 27.26
N THR A 22 22.14 8.40 28.33
CA THR A 22 20.93 9.21 28.27
C THR A 22 21.27 10.46 27.47
N ALA A 23 21.00 10.45 26.18
CA ALA A 23 21.27 11.57 25.30
C ALA A 23 20.37 12.73 25.74
N VAL A 24 20.98 13.78 26.30
CA VAL A 24 20.26 15.00 26.68
C VAL A 24 19.85 15.70 25.38
N HIS A 25 18.55 15.92 25.19
CA HIS A 25 18.06 16.59 24.00
C HIS A 25 18.32 18.10 24.06
N PRO A 26 18.55 18.78 22.92
CA PRO A 26 18.76 20.23 22.89
C PRO A 26 17.63 21.02 23.57
N GLY A 27 16.38 20.55 23.45
CA GLY A 27 15.23 21.16 24.13
C GLY A 27 15.32 21.13 25.65
N GLN A 28 15.94 20.10 26.23
CA GLN A 28 16.15 20.01 27.69
C GLN A 28 17.21 21.01 28.14
N VAL A 29 18.26 21.20 27.33
CA VAL A 29 19.30 22.20 27.58
C VAL A 29 18.70 23.59 27.55
N VAL A 30 17.93 23.92 26.50
CA VAL A 30 17.28 25.23 26.36
C VAL A 30 16.26 25.46 27.48
N ALA A 31 15.39 24.49 27.78
CA ALA A 31 14.42 24.63 28.86
C ALA A 31 15.09 24.84 30.23
N THR A 32 16.20 24.14 30.49
CA THR A 32 16.99 24.30 31.72
C THR A 32 17.67 25.66 31.77
N GLN A 33 18.24 26.14 30.66
CA GLN A 33 18.84 27.47 30.56
C GLN A 33 17.84 28.59 30.82
N VAL A 34 16.65 28.52 30.21
CA VAL A 34 15.58 29.53 30.38
C VAL A 34 15.01 29.47 31.80
N ALA A 35 14.82 28.27 32.36
CA ALA A 35 14.38 28.10 33.74
C ALA A 35 15.37 28.71 34.75
N LEU A 36 16.68 28.64 34.47
CA LEU A 36 17.71 29.26 35.31
C LEU A 36 17.78 30.79 35.11
N ALA A 37 17.54 31.27 33.89
CA ALA A 37 17.60 32.70 33.54
C ALA A 37 16.42 33.52 34.09
N LEU A 38 15.22 32.92 34.21
CA LEU A 38 14.01 33.60 34.70
C LEU A 38 14.16 34.18 36.12
N PRO A 39 14.62 33.41 37.13
CA PRO A 39 14.87 33.94 38.48
C PRO A 39 15.94 35.04 38.51
N VAL A 40 16.99 34.91 37.69
CA VAL A 40 18.07 35.92 37.58
C VAL A 40 17.53 37.22 37.00
N ALA A 41 16.68 37.15 35.97
CA ALA A 41 16.05 38.31 35.36
C ALA A 41 15.00 38.97 36.28
N ALA A 42 14.37 38.22 37.18
CA ALA A 42 13.40 38.75 38.14
C ALA A 42 14.05 39.35 39.40
N TYR A 43 15.36 39.16 39.58
CA TYR A 43 16.10 39.67 40.72
C TYR A 43 16.00 41.21 40.80
N GLY A 44 15.58 41.73 41.95
CA GLY A 44 15.44 43.16 42.20
C GLY A 44 14.14 43.83 41.70
N ARG A 45 13.20 43.09 41.09
CA ARG A 45 11.94 43.66 40.55
C ARG A 45 10.71 43.56 41.48
N GLY A 46 10.89 43.08 42.71
CA GLY A 46 9.82 42.93 43.71
C GLY A 46 9.26 41.50 43.84
N PRO A 47 8.37 41.24 44.83
CA PRO A 47 7.97 39.88 45.20
C PRO A 47 7.08 39.20 44.15
N VAL A 48 6.18 39.94 43.49
CA VAL A 48 5.26 39.39 42.48
C VAL A 48 6.00 38.84 41.24
N PRO A 49 6.90 39.59 40.56
CA PRO A 49 7.64 39.04 39.43
C PRO A 49 8.60 37.90 39.82
N ALA A 50 9.12 37.89 41.06
CA ALA A 50 9.92 36.77 41.56
C ALA A 50 9.11 35.47 41.68
N VAL A 51 7.88 35.55 42.22
CA VAL A 51 6.96 34.39 42.31
C VAL A 51 6.57 33.89 40.92
N LEU A 52 6.24 34.79 39.99
CA LEU A 52 5.91 34.42 38.61
C LEU A 52 7.09 33.77 37.88
N ALA A 53 8.31 34.29 38.06
CA ALA A 53 9.52 33.73 37.46
C ALA A 53 9.87 32.36 38.05
N ALA A 54 9.72 32.17 39.36
CA ALA A 54 9.91 30.88 40.02
C ALA A 54 8.88 29.84 39.55
N ALA A 55 7.60 30.23 39.46
CA ALA A 55 6.55 29.38 38.91
C ALA A 55 6.84 29.00 37.45
N GLY A 56 7.25 29.97 36.62
CA GLY A 56 7.65 29.72 35.23
C GLY A 56 8.86 28.79 35.11
N ALA A 57 9.86 28.94 35.97
CA ALA A 57 11.03 28.05 36.01
C ALA A 57 10.65 26.60 36.39
N VAL A 58 9.76 26.42 37.36
CA VAL A 58 9.24 25.08 37.75
C VAL A 58 8.45 24.46 36.60
N VAL A 59 7.61 25.23 35.91
CA VAL A 59 6.87 24.76 34.73
C VAL A 59 7.83 24.37 33.61
N LEU A 60 8.83 25.18 33.29
CA LEU A 60 9.82 24.88 32.24
C LEU A 60 10.68 23.66 32.58
N ALA A 61 11.08 23.49 33.84
CA ALA A 61 11.77 22.29 34.31
C ALA A 61 10.87 21.06 34.16
N GLY A 62 9.60 21.16 34.55
CA GLY A 62 8.58 20.13 34.35
C GLY A 62 8.38 19.77 32.87
N LEU A 63 8.32 20.76 31.97
CA LEU A 63 8.17 20.54 30.52
C LEU A 63 9.44 19.97 29.85
N GLY A 64 10.63 20.33 30.36
CA GLY A 64 11.91 19.83 29.85
C GLY A 64 12.19 18.38 30.28
N TRP A 65 11.79 18.00 31.48
CA TRP A 65 12.16 16.71 32.08
C TRP A 65 10.98 15.75 32.29
N GLY A 66 9.74 16.21 32.16
CA GLY A 66 8.55 15.37 32.25
C GLY A 66 8.35 14.52 31.00
N ARG A 67 7.99 13.25 31.21
CA ARG A 67 7.63 12.29 30.16
C ARG A 67 6.16 11.95 30.25
N TRP A 68 5.43 12.03 29.13
CA TRP A 68 4.04 11.60 29.04
C TRP A 68 3.86 10.72 27.80
N ARG A 69 3.33 9.51 28.00
CA ARG A 69 3.14 8.49 26.93
C ARG A 69 4.41 8.22 26.11
N GLY A 70 5.56 8.12 26.80
CA GLY A 70 6.85 7.78 26.17
C GLY A 70 7.57 8.93 25.44
N ARG A 71 6.96 10.12 25.36
CA ARG A 71 7.56 11.33 24.77
C ARG A 71 7.81 12.41 25.83
N TRP A 72 8.76 13.29 25.58
CA TRP A 72 9.02 14.43 26.46
C TRP A 72 7.93 15.50 26.31
N LEU A 73 7.58 16.19 27.39
CA LEU A 73 6.50 17.21 27.37
C LEU A 73 6.79 18.36 26.40
N PHE A 74 8.05 18.76 26.19
CA PHE A 74 8.39 19.77 25.17
C PHE A 74 8.10 19.30 23.74
N GLU A 75 8.22 17.99 23.45
CA GLU A 75 7.84 17.45 22.13
C GLU A 75 6.33 17.51 21.93
N TRP A 76 5.56 17.27 23.00
CA TRP A 76 4.11 17.45 22.98
C TRP A 76 3.73 18.91 22.73
N TRP A 77 4.42 19.86 23.36
CA TRP A 77 4.22 21.29 23.07
C TRP A 77 4.54 21.65 21.63
N GLY A 78 5.67 21.20 21.08
CA GLY A 78 5.99 21.43 19.67
C GLY A 78 4.93 20.84 18.73
N THR A 79 4.41 19.65 19.07
CA THR A 79 3.34 18.99 18.32
C THR A 79 2.02 19.76 18.43
N ALA A 80 1.66 20.23 19.64
CA ALA A 80 0.46 21.01 19.90
C ALA A 80 0.50 22.40 19.24
N ALA A 81 1.63 23.10 19.35
CA ALA A 81 1.83 24.38 18.68
C ALA A 81 1.78 24.23 17.16
N GLY A 82 2.46 23.22 16.62
CA GLY A 82 2.43 22.91 15.19
C GLY A 82 1.06 22.44 14.70
N PHE A 83 0.22 21.87 15.59
CA PHE A 83 -1.18 21.59 15.29
C PHE A 83 -1.94 22.92 15.24
N LEU A 84 -1.97 23.69 16.32
CA LEU A 84 -2.77 24.92 16.42
C LEU A 84 -2.46 26.00 15.37
N THR A 85 -1.26 25.99 14.78
CA THR A 85 -0.81 27.01 13.83
C THR A 85 -1.00 26.65 12.36
N ARG A 86 -1.23 25.37 12.03
CA ARG A 86 -1.34 24.91 10.63
C ARG A 86 -2.78 24.85 10.14
N ARG A 87 -2.94 24.77 8.82
CA ARG A 87 -4.24 24.45 8.20
C ARG A 87 -4.58 22.98 8.44
N HIS A 88 -5.82 22.71 8.84
CA HIS A 88 -6.28 21.38 9.24
C HIS A 88 -7.16 20.68 8.21
N GLY A 89 -7.40 21.28 7.05
CA GLY A 89 -8.33 20.68 6.11
C GLY A 89 -8.56 21.49 4.86
N LEU A 90 -9.35 20.88 3.99
CA LEU A 90 -9.83 21.43 2.73
C LEU A 90 -11.36 21.32 2.68
N PRO A 91 -12.04 22.29 2.05
CA PRO A 91 -13.46 22.18 1.79
C PRO A 91 -13.77 21.05 0.81
N ALA A 92 -15.05 20.70 0.68
CA ALA A 92 -15.49 19.84 -0.42
C ALA A 92 -15.28 20.55 -1.77
N ASP A 93 -15.33 19.76 -2.84
CA ASP A 93 -15.15 20.15 -4.25
C ASP A 93 -13.76 20.73 -4.56
N THR A 94 -12.75 20.27 -3.84
CA THR A 94 -11.37 20.71 -4.04
C THR A 94 -10.58 19.73 -4.91
N ALA A 95 -9.86 20.29 -5.89
CA ALA A 95 -9.01 19.52 -6.78
C ALA A 95 -7.83 18.85 -6.04
N PRO A 96 -7.27 17.73 -6.57
CA PRO A 96 -6.15 17.01 -5.96
C PRO A 96 -4.90 17.86 -5.69
N GLU A 97 -4.66 18.91 -6.49
CA GLU A 97 -3.54 19.83 -6.34
C GLU A 97 -3.59 20.58 -5.02
N ALA A 98 -4.78 20.91 -4.53
CA ALA A 98 -4.93 21.58 -3.23
C ALA A 98 -4.58 20.66 -2.06
N LEU A 99 -4.75 19.33 -2.22
CA LEU A 99 -4.26 18.37 -1.24
C LEU A 99 -2.73 18.38 -1.20
N LEU A 100 -2.08 18.49 -2.36
CA LEU A 100 -0.63 18.63 -2.41
C LEU A 100 -0.17 19.92 -1.72
N ASP A 101 -0.83 21.05 -1.98
CA ASP A 101 -0.56 22.34 -1.32
C ASP A 101 -0.80 22.30 0.20
N LEU A 102 -1.86 21.61 0.66
CA LEU A 102 -2.10 21.41 2.09
C LEU A 102 -0.95 20.65 2.78
N LEU A 103 -0.36 19.67 2.09
CA LEU A 103 0.68 18.81 2.64
C LEU A 103 2.08 19.39 2.51
N LEU A 104 2.34 20.08 1.40
CA LEU A 104 3.59 20.71 1.03
C LEU A 104 3.24 22.12 0.53
N PRO A 105 3.28 23.13 1.40
CA PRO A 105 2.97 24.50 1.01
C PRO A 105 3.83 24.96 -0.16
N ASP A 106 3.20 25.60 -1.15
CA ASP A 106 3.85 26.09 -2.38
C ASP A 106 4.42 24.98 -3.28
N ALA A 107 4.00 23.72 -3.09
CA ALA A 107 4.45 22.63 -3.96
C ALA A 107 3.83 22.74 -5.36
N ALA A 108 4.69 22.73 -6.38
CA ALA A 108 4.29 22.67 -7.77
C ALA A 108 4.59 21.29 -8.36
N LEU A 109 3.65 20.71 -9.12
CA LEU A 109 3.91 19.52 -9.90
C LEU A 109 4.10 19.89 -11.38
N ALA A 110 5.30 19.68 -11.90
CA ALA A 110 5.64 19.93 -13.29
C ALA A 110 5.94 18.63 -14.03
N GLY A 111 5.42 18.49 -15.25
CA GLY A 111 5.82 17.43 -16.17
C GLY A 111 7.20 17.70 -16.77
N VAL A 112 8.09 16.70 -16.72
CA VAL A 112 9.44 16.76 -17.27
C VAL A 112 9.70 15.46 -18.05
N GLU A 113 10.28 15.60 -19.23
CA GLU A 113 10.82 14.47 -20.01
C GLU A 113 12.15 14.02 -19.38
N LEU A 114 12.18 12.83 -18.77
CA LEU A 114 13.43 12.17 -18.40
C LEU A 114 13.80 11.13 -19.45
N ALA A 115 15.08 10.75 -19.49
CA ALA A 115 15.57 9.72 -20.42
C ALA A 115 14.84 8.37 -20.28
N ASP A 116 14.21 8.11 -19.13
CA ASP A 116 13.46 6.88 -18.82
C ASP A 116 11.93 7.05 -18.96
N GLY A 117 11.45 8.17 -19.53
CA GLY A 117 10.04 8.47 -19.81
C GLY A 117 9.54 9.80 -19.19
N PRO A 118 8.27 10.17 -19.42
CA PRO A 118 7.66 11.36 -18.83
C PRO A 118 7.54 11.18 -17.31
N ALA A 119 8.01 12.17 -16.55
CA ALA A 119 7.94 12.17 -15.10
C ALA A 119 7.30 13.46 -14.56
N GLY A 120 6.47 13.33 -13.54
CA GLY A 120 6.04 14.43 -12.69
C GLY A 120 7.11 14.70 -11.65
N VAL A 121 7.61 15.94 -11.61
CA VAL A 121 8.51 16.43 -10.58
C VAL A 121 7.72 17.29 -9.61
N VAL A 122 7.65 16.87 -8.34
CA VAL A 122 7.14 17.70 -7.24
C VAL A 122 8.27 18.61 -6.80
N ASP A 123 8.08 19.91 -6.96
CA ASP A 123 9.00 20.95 -6.52
C ASP A 123 8.41 21.67 -5.32
N ASP A 124 9.09 21.61 -4.17
CA ASP A 124 8.71 22.37 -2.98
C ASP A 124 9.94 22.98 -2.27
N ALA A 125 9.69 23.73 -1.20
CA ALA A 125 10.71 24.44 -0.43
C ALA A 125 11.85 23.54 0.10
N THR A 126 11.62 22.24 0.26
CA THR A 126 12.58 21.28 0.80
C THR A 126 13.31 20.47 -0.26
N GLY A 127 12.87 20.46 -1.52
CA GLY A 127 13.52 19.65 -2.57
C GLY A 127 12.68 19.38 -3.81
N LEU A 128 13.27 18.59 -4.70
CA LEU A 128 12.62 18.03 -5.88
C LEU A 128 12.38 16.54 -5.68
N ALA A 129 11.17 16.04 -5.95
CA ALA A 129 10.83 14.62 -5.84
C ALA A 129 10.21 14.07 -7.13
N VAL A 130 10.54 12.82 -7.46
CA VAL A 130 9.94 12.04 -8.56
C VAL A 130 9.38 10.74 -8.01
N LEU A 131 8.23 10.35 -8.53
CA LEU A 131 7.53 9.11 -8.21
C LEU A 131 7.77 8.08 -9.32
N LEU A 132 8.04 6.84 -8.91
CA LEU A 132 8.15 5.70 -9.80
C LEU A 132 7.18 4.60 -9.35
N ASP A 133 6.49 3.99 -10.32
CA ASP A 133 5.71 2.78 -10.11
C ASP A 133 6.62 1.56 -10.20
N LEU A 134 6.48 0.62 -9.26
CA LEU A 134 7.26 -0.61 -9.21
C LEU A 134 6.39 -1.80 -9.59
N GLY A 135 6.85 -2.58 -10.57
CA GLY A 135 6.11 -3.71 -11.13
C GLY A 135 5.48 -3.39 -12.48
N ASP A 136 5.04 -4.43 -13.18
CA ASP A 136 4.35 -4.25 -14.47
C ASP A 136 2.84 -4.17 -14.20
N PRO A 137 2.17 -3.04 -14.48
CA PRO A 137 0.72 -2.95 -14.35
C PRO A 137 0.00 -3.96 -15.26
N GLY A 138 0.65 -4.37 -16.37
CA GLY A 138 0.14 -5.40 -17.28
C GLY A 138 0.32 -6.84 -16.79
N ASP A 139 1.02 -7.08 -15.68
CA ASP A 139 1.12 -8.40 -15.09
C ASP A 139 -0.11 -8.72 -14.25
N LEU A 140 -1.02 -9.49 -14.87
CA LEU A 140 -2.30 -9.86 -14.26
C LEU A 140 -2.18 -11.07 -13.35
N LEU A 141 -1.11 -11.86 -13.44
CA LEU A 141 -0.93 -13.05 -12.61
C LEU A 141 -0.21 -12.63 -11.33
N GLY A 142 -0.92 -12.65 -10.20
CA GLY A 142 -0.38 -12.31 -8.88
C GLY A 142 0.25 -13.51 -8.16
N ASP A 143 0.61 -14.58 -8.87
CA ASP A 143 1.06 -15.84 -8.27
C ASP A 143 2.54 -15.83 -7.88
N ARG A 144 3.27 -14.75 -8.15
CA ARG A 144 4.70 -14.60 -7.87
C ARG A 144 4.99 -13.40 -6.97
N SER A 145 5.69 -13.67 -5.88
CA SER A 145 6.26 -12.65 -5.01
C SER A 145 7.71 -12.36 -5.41
N HIS A 146 8.05 -11.10 -5.56
CA HIS A 146 9.38 -10.61 -5.91
C HIS A 146 9.97 -9.82 -4.75
N PRO A 147 11.23 -10.06 -4.37
CA PRO A 147 11.89 -9.24 -3.35
C PRO A 147 12.12 -7.83 -3.87
N LEU A 148 11.87 -6.84 -3.01
CA LEU A 148 12.17 -5.44 -3.28
C LEU A 148 13.49 -5.04 -2.60
N PRO A 149 14.31 -4.20 -3.25
CA PRO A 149 15.54 -3.69 -2.64
C PRO A 149 15.21 -2.79 -1.45
N ALA A 150 16.00 -2.91 -0.38
CA ALA A 150 15.92 -1.99 0.74
C ALA A 150 16.25 -0.54 0.29
N PRO A 151 15.51 0.50 0.74
CA PRO A 151 15.71 1.88 0.26
C PRO A 151 17.15 2.40 0.44
N GLY A 152 17.86 1.95 1.48
CA GLY A 152 19.25 2.34 1.73
C GLY A 152 20.26 1.86 0.68
N THR A 153 19.97 0.77 -0.05
CA THR A 153 20.84 0.24 -1.10
C THR A 153 20.67 1.00 -2.42
N LEU A 154 19.53 1.70 -2.58
CA LEU A 154 19.21 2.53 -3.73
C LEU A 154 19.85 3.92 -3.66
N LEU A 155 20.27 4.34 -2.46
CA LEU A 155 20.89 5.65 -2.27
C LEU A 155 22.23 5.78 -3.01
N PRO A 156 22.55 6.97 -3.55
CA PRO A 156 23.88 7.26 -4.06
C PRO A 156 24.96 7.13 -2.97
N PRO A 157 26.24 6.91 -3.36
CA PRO A 157 27.34 7.05 -2.42
C PRO A 157 27.36 8.48 -1.87
N ALA A 158 27.66 8.62 -0.57
CA ALA A 158 27.75 9.93 0.04
C ALA A 158 29.01 10.64 -0.47
N GLY A 159 28.91 11.92 -0.83
CA GLY A 159 30.05 12.72 -1.23
C GLY A 159 29.71 14.21 -1.31
N PRO A 160 30.69 15.10 -1.12
CA PRO A 160 30.47 16.55 -1.15
C PRO A 160 30.07 17.08 -2.54
N GLN A 161 30.24 16.27 -3.58
CA GLN A 161 29.97 16.61 -4.98
C GLN A 161 28.53 16.27 -5.42
N GLN A 162 27.65 15.82 -4.51
CA GLN A 162 26.25 15.53 -4.84
C GLN A 162 25.33 16.12 -3.77
N PRO A 163 24.17 16.69 -4.16
CA PRO A 163 23.18 17.14 -3.21
C PRO A 163 22.63 15.96 -2.39
N PRO A 164 22.16 16.18 -1.15
CA PRO A 164 21.64 15.11 -0.30
C PRO A 164 20.40 14.46 -0.92
N VAL A 165 20.37 13.13 -0.95
CA VAL A 165 19.27 12.35 -1.54
C VAL A 165 18.55 11.52 -0.49
N ARG A 166 17.22 11.47 -0.58
CA ARG A 166 16.34 10.60 0.20
C ARG A 166 15.54 9.70 -0.75
N VAL A 167 15.35 8.45 -0.36
CA VAL A 167 14.56 7.47 -1.11
C VAL A 167 13.51 6.88 -0.18
N GLN A 168 12.30 6.65 -0.69
CA GLN A 168 11.20 6.05 0.06
C GLN A 168 10.53 4.97 -0.78
N VAL A 169 10.50 3.75 -0.27
CA VAL A 169 9.67 2.67 -0.80
C VAL A 169 8.35 2.69 -0.04
N LEU A 170 7.24 2.74 -0.77
CA LEU A 170 5.89 2.73 -0.22
C LEU A 170 5.17 1.48 -0.71
N LEU A 171 4.60 0.73 0.22
CA LEU A 171 3.75 -0.42 -0.05
C LEU A 171 2.35 -0.12 0.42
N HIS A 172 1.38 -0.27 -0.46
CA HIS A 172 -0.03 -0.05 -0.19
C HIS A 172 -0.79 -1.35 -0.46
N ALA A 173 -1.64 -1.78 0.48
CA ALA A 173 -2.47 -2.95 0.31
C ALA A 173 -3.91 -2.69 0.77
N VAL A 174 -4.83 -3.26 0.00
CA VAL A 174 -6.24 -3.42 0.37
C VAL A 174 -6.43 -4.90 0.74
N PRO A 175 -6.77 -5.22 2.00
CA PRO A 175 -6.86 -6.61 2.43
C PRO A 175 -8.05 -7.31 1.76
N ALA A 176 -7.94 -8.63 1.63
CA ALA A 176 -9.06 -9.50 1.29
C ALA A 176 -9.24 -10.54 2.40
N PRO A 177 -10.44 -10.67 2.98
CA PRO A 177 -11.66 -9.98 2.60
C PRO A 177 -11.65 -8.48 2.95
N ALA A 178 -12.31 -7.67 2.13
CA ALA A 178 -12.51 -6.25 2.39
C ALA A 178 -13.25 -6.03 3.71
N ALA A 179 -13.04 -4.87 4.34
CA ALA A 179 -13.67 -4.52 5.59
C ALA A 179 -15.21 -4.45 5.45
N GLY A 180 -15.92 -5.32 6.17
CA GLY A 180 -17.37 -5.47 6.05
C GLY A 180 -17.75 -6.94 5.86
N GLY A 181 -18.21 -7.57 6.94
CA GLY A 181 -18.48 -9.01 6.97
C GLY A 181 -19.58 -9.48 6.00
N GLY A 182 -19.63 -10.81 5.81
CA GLY A 182 -20.67 -11.52 5.08
C GLY A 182 -20.14 -12.84 4.51
N ALA A 183 -21.00 -13.58 3.81
CA ALA A 183 -20.69 -14.94 3.37
C ALA A 183 -19.44 -15.00 2.45
N ALA A 184 -19.31 -14.07 1.50
CA ALA A 184 -18.13 -14.01 0.63
C ALA A 184 -16.84 -13.77 1.43
N GLY A 185 -16.88 -12.85 2.40
CA GLY A 185 -15.70 -12.50 3.18
C GLY A 185 -15.23 -13.65 4.06
N THR A 186 -16.18 -14.34 4.72
CA THR A 186 -15.88 -15.54 5.52
C THR A 186 -15.33 -16.67 4.65
N SER A 187 -15.95 -16.93 3.49
CA SER A 187 -15.46 -17.91 2.52
C SER A 187 -14.04 -17.60 2.08
N TYR A 188 -13.79 -16.36 1.64
CA TYR A 188 -12.49 -15.98 1.11
C TYR A 188 -11.38 -16.03 2.17
N ARG A 189 -11.70 -15.71 3.42
CA ARG A 189 -10.76 -15.90 4.54
C ARG A 189 -10.43 -17.37 4.77
N GLN A 190 -11.41 -18.28 4.68
CA GLN A 190 -11.16 -19.73 4.78
C GLN A 190 -10.26 -20.21 3.64
N LEU A 191 -10.48 -19.69 2.43
CA LEU A 191 -9.72 -20.06 1.24
C LEU A 191 -8.25 -19.57 1.27
N THR A 192 -8.01 -18.37 1.80
CA THR A 192 -6.70 -17.70 1.74
C THR A 192 -5.95 -17.65 3.08
N GLU A 193 -6.54 -18.20 4.14
CA GLU A 193 -6.11 -18.03 5.53
C GLU A 193 -5.99 -16.56 5.98
N GLY A 194 -6.61 -15.63 5.24
CA GLY A 194 -6.52 -14.18 5.47
C GLY A 194 -5.13 -13.58 5.20
N ARG A 195 -4.27 -14.28 4.44
CA ARG A 195 -2.90 -13.83 4.15
C ARG A 195 -2.72 -13.20 2.78
N LEU A 196 -3.72 -13.33 1.91
CA LEU A 196 -3.67 -12.84 0.53
C LEU A 196 -4.40 -11.49 0.45
N PRO A 197 -3.69 -10.37 0.24
CA PRO A 197 -4.34 -9.09 0.00
C PRO A 197 -5.11 -9.10 -1.33
N GLY A 198 -6.22 -8.36 -1.38
CA GLY A 198 -7.01 -8.20 -2.59
C GLY A 198 -6.33 -7.32 -3.62
N GLN A 199 -5.58 -6.33 -3.16
CA GLN A 199 -4.76 -5.44 -3.99
C GLN A 199 -3.47 -5.12 -3.27
N GLU A 200 -2.38 -4.99 -4.03
CA GLU A 200 -1.07 -4.57 -3.52
C GLU A 200 -0.40 -3.70 -4.58
N ARG A 201 0.22 -2.59 -4.14
CA ARG A 201 0.97 -1.67 -4.98
C ARG A 201 2.26 -1.26 -4.29
N ALA A 202 3.34 -1.17 -5.05
CA ALA A 202 4.62 -0.65 -4.59
C ALA A 202 5.01 0.59 -5.39
N LEU A 203 5.39 1.65 -4.70
CA LEU A 203 5.84 2.91 -5.28
C LEU A 203 7.20 3.27 -4.69
N LEU A 204 8.00 3.98 -5.48
CA LEU A 204 9.31 4.47 -5.10
C LEU A 204 9.38 5.97 -5.32
N ALA A 205 9.63 6.73 -4.25
CA ALA A 205 9.87 8.15 -4.34
C ALA A 205 11.36 8.45 -4.18
N VAL A 206 11.89 9.27 -5.08
CA VAL A 206 13.28 9.73 -5.08
C VAL A 206 13.27 11.23 -4.91
N ARG A 207 13.90 11.72 -3.85
CA ARG A 207 13.94 13.14 -3.52
C ARG A 207 15.36 13.65 -3.38
N VAL A 208 15.66 14.74 -4.07
CA VAL A 208 16.89 15.51 -3.91
C VAL A 208 16.57 16.72 -3.05
N LEU A 209 17.27 16.86 -1.93
CA LEU A 209 17.01 17.91 -0.95
C LEU A 209 17.69 19.22 -1.37
N ARG A 210 16.98 20.33 -1.16
CA ARG A 210 17.55 21.68 -1.29
C ARG A 210 18.55 21.90 -0.16
N ALA A 211 19.78 22.23 -0.50
CA ALA A 211 20.87 22.50 0.44
C ALA A 211 21.73 23.67 -0.06
N PRO A 212 22.38 24.43 0.85
CA PRO A 212 23.24 25.54 0.46
C PRO A 212 24.33 25.11 -0.54
N GLY A 213 24.57 25.93 -1.56
CA GLY A 213 25.60 25.68 -2.58
C GLY A 213 25.13 24.91 -3.82
N TRP A 214 23.85 24.55 -3.91
CA TRP A 214 23.27 23.86 -5.07
C TRP A 214 22.22 24.72 -5.76
N SER A 215 22.34 24.90 -7.07
CA SER A 215 21.31 25.56 -7.88
C SER A 215 20.18 24.59 -8.25
N ASP A 216 19.00 25.11 -8.58
CA ASP A 216 17.87 24.31 -9.05
C ASP A 216 18.21 23.45 -10.29
N ALA A 217 19.08 23.96 -11.16
CA ALA A 217 19.59 23.21 -12.30
C ALA A 217 20.46 22.01 -11.88
N ASP A 218 21.26 22.17 -10.81
CA ASP A 218 22.06 21.08 -10.25
C ASP A 218 21.17 20.02 -9.60
N LEU A 219 20.11 20.44 -8.88
CA LEU A 219 19.15 19.54 -8.26
C LEU A 219 18.43 18.69 -9.32
N ARG A 220 17.97 19.30 -10.42
CA ARG A 220 17.33 18.59 -11.55
C ARG A 220 18.28 17.59 -12.20
N ARG A 221 19.54 17.97 -12.43
CA ARG A 221 20.58 17.07 -12.98
C ARG A 221 20.86 15.89 -12.04
N ALA A 222 20.98 16.15 -10.74
CA ALA A 222 21.20 15.11 -9.74
C ALA A 222 20.00 14.16 -9.62
N LEU A 223 18.77 14.68 -9.68
CA LEU A 223 17.54 13.89 -9.65
C LEU A 223 17.47 12.95 -10.85
N ALA A 224 17.65 13.47 -12.07
CA ALA A 224 17.63 12.66 -13.29
C ALA A 224 18.71 11.57 -13.28
N GLY A 225 19.94 11.89 -12.86
CA GLY A 225 21.02 10.92 -12.72
C GLY A 225 20.74 9.84 -11.67
N THR A 226 20.09 10.20 -10.57
CA THR A 226 19.72 9.27 -9.50
C THR A 226 18.59 8.35 -9.93
N VAL A 227 17.53 8.88 -10.54
CA VAL A 227 16.40 8.10 -11.08
C VAL A 227 16.91 7.07 -12.07
N ARG A 228 17.75 7.47 -13.04
CA ARG A 228 18.35 6.56 -14.03
C ARG A 228 19.15 5.42 -13.37
N ARG A 229 19.91 5.73 -12.32
CA ARG A 229 20.67 4.72 -11.57
C ARG A 229 19.74 3.74 -10.85
N ILE A 230 18.69 4.26 -10.22
CA ILE A 230 17.70 3.47 -9.47
C ILE A 230 16.94 2.54 -10.41
N VAL A 231 16.41 3.05 -11.53
CA VAL A 231 15.71 2.24 -12.55
C VAL A 231 16.58 1.06 -13.01
N ARG A 232 17.90 1.25 -13.14
CA ARG A 232 18.86 0.18 -13.46
C ARG A 232 19.16 -0.79 -12.31
N ARG A 233 18.98 -0.37 -11.05
CA ARG A 233 19.36 -1.14 -9.84
C ARG A 233 18.20 -1.88 -9.16
N VAL A 234 16.95 -1.50 -9.42
CA VAL A 234 15.77 -2.12 -8.79
C VAL A 234 15.60 -3.61 -9.16
N GLY A 235 16.35 -4.09 -10.15
CA GLY A 235 16.49 -5.52 -10.46
C GLY A 235 15.57 -5.95 -11.62
N PRO A 236 14.98 -7.17 -11.58
CA PRO A 236 14.08 -7.66 -12.64
C PRO A 236 12.71 -6.98 -12.61
N LEU A 237 12.39 -6.24 -11.55
CA LEU A 237 11.13 -5.50 -11.45
C LEU A 237 11.22 -4.22 -12.29
N PRO A 238 10.30 -3.99 -13.24
CA PRO A 238 10.27 -2.74 -13.98
C PRO A 238 9.95 -1.59 -13.01
N ALA A 239 10.71 -0.51 -13.11
CA ALA A 239 10.47 0.74 -12.40
C ALA A 239 10.23 1.83 -13.44
N ARG A 240 9.06 2.47 -13.44
CA ARG A 240 8.68 3.47 -14.43
C ARG A 240 8.37 4.81 -13.77
N PRO A 241 8.98 5.93 -14.20
CA PRO A 241 8.58 7.24 -13.72
C PRO A 241 7.12 7.51 -14.07
N LEU A 242 6.38 8.11 -13.14
CA LEU A 242 4.99 8.51 -13.35
C LEU A 242 4.96 9.94 -13.89
N GLY A 243 4.28 10.18 -15.02
CA GLY A 243 4.03 11.53 -15.53
C GLY A 243 3.15 12.37 -14.58
N GLY A 244 3.09 13.70 -14.77
CA GLY A 244 2.41 14.63 -13.84
C GLY A 244 0.97 14.22 -13.47
N HIS A 245 0.10 14.01 -14.45
CA HIS A 245 -1.29 13.58 -14.21
C HIS A 245 -1.37 12.24 -13.48
N ALA A 246 -0.54 11.27 -13.87
CA ALA A 246 -0.50 9.97 -13.22
C ALA A 246 -0.01 10.08 -11.77
N ALA A 247 0.98 10.93 -11.50
CA ALA A 247 1.47 11.19 -10.15
C ALA A 247 0.39 11.83 -9.25
N LEU A 248 -0.34 12.84 -9.72
CA LEU A 248 -1.46 13.43 -8.96
C LEU A 248 -2.56 12.42 -8.68
N ARG A 249 -2.95 11.63 -9.69
CA ARG A 249 -3.95 10.58 -9.53
C ARG A 249 -3.51 9.59 -8.45
N VAL A 250 -2.28 9.09 -8.50
CA VAL A 250 -1.74 8.15 -7.50
C VAL A 250 -1.69 8.76 -6.11
N LEU A 251 -1.30 10.03 -5.99
CA LEU A 251 -1.30 10.75 -4.70
C LEU A 251 -2.72 10.85 -4.13
N ALA A 252 -3.70 11.21 -4.94
CA ALA A 252 -5.11 11.31 -4.54
C ALA A 252 -5.69 9.94 -4.16
N GLU A 253 -5.44 8.89 -4.95
CA GLU A 253 -5.87 7.51 -4.68
C GLU A 253 -5.33 7.01 -3.35
N LEU A 254 -4.02 7.15 -3.11
CA LEU A 254 -3.38 6.73 -1.86
C LEU A 254 -3.88 7.52 -0.66
N ALA A 255 -4.11 8.82 -0.84
CA ALA A 255 -4.67 9.67 0.21
C ALA A 255 -6.15 9.39 0.48
N HIS A 256 -6.82 8.58 -0.36
CA HIS A 256 -8.27 8.40 -0.34
C HIS A 256 -9.03 9.73 -0.46
N HIS A 257 -8.49 10.64 -1.29
CA HIS A 257 -9.11 11.92 -1.58
C HIS A 257 -10.30 11.69 -2.51
N ASP A 258 -11.46 12.19 -2.08
CA ASP A 258 -12.66 12.27 -2.88
C ASP A 258 -12.98 13.76 -3.05
N PRO A 259 -12.97 14.31 -4.28
CA PRO A 259 -13.28 15.71 -4.52
C PRO A 259 -14.60 16.14 -3.89
N GLY A 260 -15.63 15.28 -3.84
CA GLY A 260 -16.94 15.64 -3.28
C GLY A 260 -16.99 15.71 -1.74
N ARG A 261 -15.87 15.45 -1.05
CA ARG A 261 -15.80 15.37 0.41
C ARG A 261 -14.69 16.26 0.96
N PRO A 262 -14.88 16.86 2.15
CA PRO A 262 -13.84 17.66 2.78
C PRO A 262 -12.73 16.78 3.38
N VAL A 263 -11.52 17.33 3.46
CA VAL A 263 -10.41 16.76 4.23
C VAL A 263 -10.38 17.43 5.59
N ARG A 264 -10.31 16.66 6.68
CA ARG A 264 -10.29 17.20 8.05
C ARG A 264 -9.33 16.44 8.96
N GLU A 265 -8.38 17.17 9.52
CA GLU A 265 -7.47 16.70 10.54
C GLU A 265 -8.02 16.98 11.94
N ASN A 266 -8.16 15.92 12.72
CA ASN A 266 -8.32 15.97 14.17
C ASN A 266 -6.99 15.61 14.84
N TRP A 267 -6.93 15.78 16.17
CA TRP A 267 -5.74 15.44 16.93
C TRP A 267 -5.29 13.99 16.69
N SER A 268 -6.21 13.03 16.75
CA SER A 268 -5.89 11.59 16.67
C SER A 268 -6.07 10.98 15.29
N THR A 269 -6.82 11.64 14.42
CA THR A 269 -7.34 11.04 13.17
C THR A 269 -7.36 12.06 12.04
N LEU A 270 -7.29 11.56 10.82
CA LEU A 270 -7.47 12.34 9.60
C LEU A 270 -8.63 11.74 8.81
N CYS A 271 -9.61 12.54 8.45
CA CYS A 271 -10.74 12.14 7.61
C CYS A 271 -10.50 12.64 6.18
N THR A 272 -10.55 11.73 5.21
CA THR A 272 -10.42 12.00 3.77
C THR A 272 -11.44 11.14 3.04
N GLY A 273 -12.29 11.73 2.21
CA GLY A 273 -13.39 10.99 1.61
C GLY A 273 -14.27 10.33 2.69
N ASP A 274 -14.58 9.06 2.51
CA ASP A 274 -15.31 8.23 3.49
C ASP A 274 -14.38 7.44 4.44
N GLN A 275 -13.08 7.75 4.48
CA GLN A 275 -12.10 7.02 5.29
C GLN A 275 -11.61 7.82 6.50
N HIS A 276 -11.55 7.14 7.64
CA HIS A 276 -10.83 7.59 8.83
C HIS A 276 -9.42 6.99 8.82
N GLN A 277 -8.42 7.84 8.95
CA GLN A 277 -7.02 7.46 8.88
C GLN A 277 -6.29 7.79 10.17
N ALA A 278 -5.31 6.95 10.52
CA ALA A 278 -4.34 7.22 11.57
C ALA A 278 -2.96 6.76 11.14
N THR A 279 -1.97 7.59 11.42
CA THR A 279 -0.57 7.34 11.09
C THR A 279 0.24 7.01 12.34
N PHE A 280 1.10 6.02 12.22
CA PHE A 280 1.97 5.49 13.25
C PHE A 280 3.40 5.46 12.75
N ARG A 281 4.37 5.74 13.62
CA ARG A 281 5.80 5.67 13.31
C ARG A 281 6.46 4.60 14.17
N LEU A 282 7.34 3.82 13.55
CA LEU A 282 8.18 2.86 14.25
C LEU A 282 9.27 3.62 15.01
N VAL A 283 9.24 3.52 16.34
CA VAL A 283 10.20 4.14 17.25
C VAL A 283 11.31 3.15 17.57
N ARG A 284 10.93 1.92 17.92
CA ARG A 284 11.85 0.81 18.17
C ARG A 284 11.69 -0.24 17.10
N TRP A 285 12.79 -0.58 16.45
CA TRP A 285 12.79 -1.55 15.38
C TRP A 285 12.87 -2.98 15.94
N PRO A 286 12.05 -3.91 15.43
CA PRO A 286 12.20 -5.32 15.73
C PRO A 286 13.44 -5.89 15.05
N ASP A 287 13.94 -7.02 15.54
CA ASP A 287 15.09 -7.70 14.93
C ASP A 287 14.70 -8.32 13.58
N ALA A 288 15.20 -7.75 12.49
CA ALA A 288 14.94 -8.18 11.12
C ALA A 288 15.51 -9.57 10.79
N ARG A 289 16.39 -10.13 11.64
CA ARG A 289 16.98 -11.47 11.44
C ARG A 289 16.06 -12.59 11.91
N VAL A 290 15.14 -12.27 12.82
CA VAL A 290 14.17 -13.23 13.36
C VAL A 290 12.91 -13.21 12.51
N GLY A 291 12.26 -14.37 12.33
CA GLY A 291 11.08 -14.53 11.47
C GLY A 291 9.98 -13.44 11.63
N PRO A 292 9.55 -13.07 12.85
CA PRO A 292 8.53 -12.04 13.08
C PRO A 292 8.97 -10.64 12.61
N GLY A 293 10.21 -10.24 12.88
CA GLY A 293 10.75 -8.95 12.43
C GLY A 293 11.04 -8.94 10.94
N ARG A 294 11.57 -10.05 10.39
CA ARG A 294 11.82 -10.22 8.96
C ARG A 294 10.56 -10.02 8.12
N ARG A 295 9.45 -10.66 8.50
CA ARG A 295 8.17 -10.63 7.76
C ARG A 295 7.21 -9.54 8.25
N LEU A 296 7.73 -8.52 8.94
CA LEU A 296 6.90 -7.49 9.55
C LEU A 296 6.01 -6.81 8.51
N VAL A 297 6.58 -6.36 7.40
CA VAL A 297 5.85 -5.57 6.39
C VAL A 297 4.72 -6.36 5.75
N SER A 298 4.94 -7.62 5.36
CA SER A 298 3.88 -8.47 4.82
C SER A 298 2.73 -8.69 5.82
N ARG A 299 3.04 -8.77 7.12
CA ARG A 299 2.02 -8.91 8.17
C ARG A 299 1.26 -7.61 8.41
N LEU A 300 1.94 -6.46 8.34
CA LEU A 300 1.31 -5.14 8.42
C LEU A 300 0.30 -4.94 7.28
N LEU A 301 0.67 -5.29 6.05
CA LEU A 301 -0.20 -5.16 4.88
C LEU A 301 -1.44 -6.07 4.94
N ALA A 302 -1.40 -7.15 5.75
CA ALA A 302 -2.51 -8.07 5.97
C ALA A 302 -3.43 -7.68 7.15
N LEU A 303 -3.23 -6.50 7.78
CA LEU A 303 -4.09 -6.03 8.85
C LEU A 303 -5.54 -5.84 8.38
N PRO A 304 -6.55 -6.10 9.24
CA PRO A 304 -7.97 -6.00 8.89
C PRO A 304 -8.47 -4.53 8.88
N ALA A 305 -7.81 -3.68 8.10
CA ALA A 305 -8.19 -2.29 7.84
C ALA A 305 -8.93 -2.18 6.48
N THR A 306 -9.47 -1.01 6.12
CA THR A 306 -9.90 -0.78 4.72
C THR A 306 -8.68 -0.74 3.80
N ALA A 307 -7.60 -0.11 4.24
CA ALA A 307 -6.32 -0.15 3.56
C ALA A 307 -5.17 0.08 4.56
N THR A 308 -4.00 -0.48 4.25
CA THR A 308 -2.77 -0.26 4.99
C THR A 308 -1.68 0.24 4.06
N THR A 309 -1.03 1.34 4.45
CA THR A 309 0.12 1.88 3.72
C THR A 309 1.35 1.84 4.62
N VAL A 310 2.43 1.21 4.16
CA VAL A 310 3.72 1.14 4.84
C VAL A 310 4.74 1.90 4.02
N ALA A 311 5.32 2.96 4.60
CA ALA A 311 6.35 3.77 3.97
C ALA A 311 7.68 3.59 4.69
N LEU A 312 8.68 3.11 3.95
CA LEU A 312 10.05 2.91 4.40
C LEU A 312 10.97 3.91 3.69
N GLY A 313 11.50 4.88 4.44
CA GLY A 313 12.42 5.90 3.94
C GLY A 313 13.85 5.63 4.36
N ALA A 314 14.82 6.04 3.52
CA ALA A 314 16.23 6.07 3.85
C ALA A 314 16.90 7.37 3.35
N GLY A 315 17.83 7.90 4.14
CA GLY A 315 18.71 9.01 3.77
C GLY A 315 18.34 10.36 4.39
N PRO A 316 19.20 11.38 4.19
CA PRO A 316 20.46 11.34 3.44
C PRO A 316 21.58 10.57 4.16
N ARG A 317 22.49 9.97 3.39
CA ARG A 317 23.67 9.26 3.91
C ARG A 317 24.78 10.27 4.22
N VAL A 318 25.44 10.11 5.37
CA VAL A 318 26.61 10.91 5.76
C VAL A 318 27.83 10.01 5.87
N GLY A 319 28.84 10.23 5.03
CA GLY A 319 30.03 9.38 4.91
C GLY A 319 29.70 7.91 4.59
N ASP A 320 30.49 6.99 5.13
CA ASP A 320 30.33 5.53 4.91
C ASP A 320 29.36 4.87 5.91
N THR A 321 28.63 5.66 6.70
CA THR A 321 27.65 5.12 7.64
C THR A 321 26.41 4.60 6.92
N ALA A 322 25.74 3.63 7.54
CA ALA A 322 24.42 3.19 7.11
C ALA A 322 23.46 4.38 7.12
N ALA A 323 22.71 4.55 6.04
CA ALA A 323 21.78 5.66 5.90
C ALA A 323 20.70 5.57 6.99
N PRO A 324 20.27 6.70 7.56
CA PRO A 324 19.22 6.70 8.56
C PRO A 324 17.91 6.24 7.91
N THR A 325 17.17 5.35 8.58
CA THR A 325 15.94 4.73 8.09
C THR A 325 14.73 5.11 8.94
N CYS A 326 13.57 5.27 8.31
CA CYS A 326 12.30 5.48 9.00
C CYS A 326 11.22 4.55 8.44
N LEU A 327 10.37 4.01 9.31
CA LEU A 327 9.18 3.26 8.92
C LEU A 327 7.95 3.95 9.49
N THR A 328 6.99 4.27 8.62
CA THR A 328 5.70 4.87 8.97
C THR A 328 4.59 4.01 8.40
N VAL A 329 3.57 3.73 9.20
CA VAL A 329 2.38 2.94 8.82
C VAL A 329 1.16 3.84 8.90
N ARG A 330 0.35 3.88 7.85
CA ARG A 330 -0.95 4.53 7.84
C ARG A 330 -2.04 3.47 7.69
N LEU A 331 -3.00 3.50 8.59
CA LEU A 331 -4.21 2.69 8.53
C LEU A 331 -5.36 3.57 8.05
N ALA A 332 -6.20 3.05 7.18
CA ALA A 332 -7.47 3.64 6.78
C ALA A 332 -8.60 2.68 7.12
N ALA A 333 -9.70 3.18 7.67
CA ALA A 333 -10.89 2.40 7.97
C ALA A 333 -12.17 3.19 7.69
N ALA A 334 -13.24 2.48 7.32
CA ALA A 334 -14.53 3.11 7.03
C ALA A 334 -15.24 3.69 8.27
N THR A 335 -14.87 3.25 9.48
CA THR A 335 -15.44 3.76 10.73
C THR A 335 -14.34 4.01 11.78
N PRO A 336 -14.55 4.91 12.74
CA PRO A 336 -13.58 5.15 13.83
C PRO A 336 -13.33 3.90 14.68
N VAL A 337 -14.38 3.10 14.92
CA VAL A 337 -14.27 1.85 15.70
C VAL A 337 -13.42 0.82 14.96
N ALA A 338 -13.60 0.67 13.64
CA ALA A 338 -12.76 -0.20 12.84
C ALA A 338 -11.30 0.29 12.80
N LEU A 339 -11.08 1.61 12.78
CA LEU A 339 -9.74 2.19 12.84
C LEU A 339 -9.02 1.85 14.14
N GLU A 340 -9.68 2.01 15.30
CA GLU A 340 -9.07 1.70 16.59
C GLU A 340 -8.79 0.19 16.74
N HIS A 341 -9.70 -0.69 16.28
CA HIS A 341 -9.42 -2.13 16.26
C HIS A 341 -8.21 -2.50 15.38
N ALA A 342 -8.08 -1.87 14.21
CA ALA A 342 -6.93 -2.07 13.34
C ALA A 342 -5.64 -1.51 13.98
N ALA A 343 -5.72 -0.38 14.67
CA ALA A 343 -4.61 0.21 15.42
C ALA A 343 -4.15 -0.68 16.59
N GLU A 344 -5.07 -1.27 17.35
CA GLU A 344 -4.74 -2.24 18.39
C GLU A 344 -4.09 -3.50 17.81
N GLY A 345 -4.58 -4.00 16.67
CA GLY A 345 -3.96 -5.11 15.95
C GLY A 345 -2.54 -4.78 15.47
N LEU A 346 -2.34 -3.58 14.93
CA LEU A 346 -1.05 -3.05 14.52
C LEU A 346 -0.05 -2.98 15.69
N CYS A 347 -0.46 -2.37 16.82
CA CYS A 347 0.38 -2.24 18.00
C CYS A 347 0.78 -3.60 18.58
N ARG A 348 -0.17 -4.55 18.67
CA ARG A 348 0.12 -5.93 19.11
C ARG A 348 1.10 -6.63 18.18
N LEU A 349 0.86 -6.58 16.87
CA LEU A 349 1.71 -7.21 15.87
C LEU A 349 3.16 -6.72 15.94
N VAL A 350 3.37 -5.42 16.12
CA VAL A 350 4.71 -4.85 16.27
C VAL A 350 5.33 -5.21 17.63
N ALA A 351 4.56 -5.17 18.72
CA ALA A 351 5.03 -5.55 20.05
C ALA A 351 5.47 -7.03 20.10
N ASP A 352 4.70 -7.92 19.48
CA ASP A 352 5.02 -9.36 19.37
C ASP A 352 6.32 -9.61 18.58
N ALA A 353 6.67 -8.70 17.67
CA ALA A 353 7.95 -8.73 16.95
C ALA A 353 9.10 -8.07 17.76
N GLY A 354 8.83 -7.50 18.93
CA GLY A 354 9.80 -6.79 19.77
C GLY A 354 10.00 -5.30 19.41
N GLY A 355 9.16 -4.74 18.56
CA GLY A 355 9.18 -3.33 18.17
C GLY A 355 8.26 -2.44 19.02
N GLU A 356 8.29 -1.14 18.74
CA GLU A 356 7.42 -0.14 19.39
C GLU A 356 6.98 0.91 18.38
N LEU A 357 5.67 1.19 18.35
CA LEU A 357 5.06 2.23 17.51
C LEU A 357 4.60 3.41 18.36
N CYS A 358 4.63 4.61 17.77
CA CYS A 358 3.93 5.77 18.30
C CYS A 358 2.89 6.27 17.28
N ARG A 359 1.66 6.54 17.73
CA ARG A 359 0.66 7.24 16.91
C ARG A 359 1.07 8.71 16.77
N LEU A 360 0.95 9.27 15.57
CA LEU A 360 1.29 10.66 15.27
C LEU A 360 0.16 11.62 15.64
N ASP A 361 -0.29 11.53 16.90
CA ASP A 361 -1.27 12.44 17.48
C ASP A 361 -0.79 13.89 17.36
N GLY A 362 -1.64 14.77 16.84
CA GLY A 362 -1.35 16.16 16.52
C GLY A 362 -0.44 16.35 15.30
N ALA A 363 -0.20 15.30 14.51
CA ALA A 363 0.66 15.31 13.32
C ALA A 363 0.18 14.33 12.22
N GLN A 364 -1.14 14.21 12.02
CA GLN A 364 -1.72 13.28 11.06
C GLN A 364 -1.54 13.74 9.60
N LEU A 365 -1.61 15.04 9.31
CA LEU A 365 -1.30 15.59 7.98
C LEU A 365 0.19 15.42 7.61
N PRO A 366 1.16 15.77 8.47
CA PRO A 366 2.55 15.37 8.27
C PRO A 366 2.73 13.85 8.14
N GLY A 367 1.93 13.07 8.88
CA GLY A 367 1.86 11.62 8.77
C GLY A 367 1.39 11.15 7.39
N LEU A 368 0.36 11.79 6.83
CA LEU A 368 -0.13 11.56 5.48
C LEU A 368 0.98 11.83 4.45
N ALA A 369 1.64 13.00 4.54
CA ALA A 369 2.77 13.33 3.66
C ALA A 369 3.92 12.31 3.77
N ALA A 370 4.23 11.84 4.98
CA ALA A 370 5.24 10.80 5.23
C ALA A 370 4.84 9.40 4.75
N THR A 371 3.58 9.20 4.40
CA THR A 371 3.01 7.95 3.87
C THR A 371 2.41 8.13 2.48
N LEU A 372 2.77 9.22 1.80
CA LEU A 372 2.65 9.38 0.36
C LEU A 372 4.06 9.28 -0.26
N PRO A 373 4.17 8.92 -1.54
CA PRO A 373 5.45 8.79 -2.25
C PRO A 373 6.07 10.17 -2.56
N LEU A 374 6.34 10.96 -1.51
CA LEU A 374 6.91 12.30 -1.58
C LEU A 374 8.34 12.34 -1.01
N ALA A 375 8.77 11.25 -0.36
CA ALA A 375 10.03 11.09 0.35
C ALA A 375 10.37 12.28 1.25
N VAL A 376 9.36 12.85 1.93
CA VAL A 376 9.53 14.03 2.78
C VAL A 376 10.57 13.78 3.89
N PRO A 377 11.33 14.81 4.29
CA PRO A 377 12.20 14.74 5.45
C PRO A 377 11.42 14.33 6.70
N GLY A 378 11.97 13.41 7.47
CA GLY A 378 11.36 12.93 8.70
C GLY A 378 12.38 12.27 9.62
N VAL A 379 11.98 12.08 10.88
CA VAL A 379 12.78 11.46 11.95
C VAL A 379 13.13 10.03 11.54
N ALA A 380 14.43 9.76 11.47
CA ALA A 380 14.98 8.48 11.04
C ALA A 380 16.03 7.99 12.04
N VAL A 381 16.17 6.68 12.14
CA VAL A 381 17.08 6.00 13.07
C VAL A 381 18.31 5.53 12.29
N PRO A 382 19.54 5.84 12.74
CA PRO A 382 20.75 5.41 12.05
C PRO A 382 20.99 3.90 12.20
N GLY A 383 21.52 3.25 11.15
CA GLY A 383 22.14 1.93 11.27
C GLY A 383 21.22 0.73 11.47
N VAL A 384 19.94 0.83 11.10
CA VAL A 384 19.00 -0.30 11.24
C VAL A 384 18.88 -1.10 9.95
N GLU A 385 18.94 -2.43 10.09
CA GLU A 385 18.63 -3.37 9.02
C GLU A 385 17.10 -3.43 8.80
N PRO A 386 16.58 -3.07 7.61
CA PRO A 386 15.15 -3.04 7.38
C PRO A 386 14.56 -4.46 7.24
N PRO A 387 13.25 -4.62 7.50
CA PRO A 387 12.55 -5.88 7.27
C PRO A 387 12.53 -6.26 5.77
N GLU A 388 12.20 -7.52 5.48
CA GLU A 388 12.07 -8.01 4.12
C GLU A 388 10.88 -7.33 3.43
N LEU A 389 11.13 -6.86 2.22
CA LEU A 389 10.13 -6.24 1.36
C LEU A 389 9.85 -7.17 0.19
N THR A 390 8.58 -7.46 -0.05
CA THR A 390 8.14 -8.26 -1.17
C THR A 390 6.97 -7.60 -1.88
N LEU A 391 6.80 -7.92 -3.15
CA LEU A 391 5.70 -7.45 -3.98
C LEU A 391 5.14 -8.60 -4.82
N GLY A 392 3.82 -8.68 -4.89
CA GLY A 392 3.13 -9.30 -6.02
C GLY A 392 2.25 -10.49 -5.69
N GLY A 393 2.14 -10.85 -4.40
CA GLY A 393 1.27 -11.94 -3.92
C GLY A 393 -0.15 -11.46 -3.62
N ALA A 394 -0.79 -10.75 -4.56
CA ALA A 394 -2.09 -10.09 -4.34
C ALA A 394 -3.04 -10.29 -5.51
N GLY A 395 -4.34 -10.19 -5.25
CA GLY A 395 -5.40 -10.29 -6.26
C GLY A 395 -6.53 -11.24 -5.85
N LEU A 396 -7.41 -11.50 -6.81
CA LEU A 396 -8.49 -12.48 -6.69
C LEU A 396 -7.90 -13.89 -6.80
N MET A 397 -8.08 -14.73 -5.78
CA MET A 397 -7.69 -16.14 -5.84
C MET A 397 -8.66 -16.93 -6.74
N VAL A 398 -8.14 -17.44 -7.86
CA VAL A 398 -8.89 -18.33 -8.76
C VAL A 398 -8.88 -19.77 -8.23
N GLY A 399 -7.77 -20.21 -7.64
CA GLY A 399 -7.65 -21.56 -7.12
C GLY A 399 -6.25 -21.87 -6.63
N ALA A 400 -5.94 -23.14 -6.42
CA ALA A 400 -4.62 -23.63 -6.05
C ALA A 400 -3.91 -24.29 -7.23
N ASN A 401 -2.61 -24.09 -7.36
CA ASN A 401 -1.78 -24.84 -8.30
C ASN A 401 -1.49 -26.26 -7.77
N ARG A 402 -0.79 -27.07 -8.56
CA ARG A 402 -0.41 -28.46 -8.18
C ARG A 402 0.41 -28.60 -6.89
N HIS A 403 1.04 -27.51 -6.44
CA HIS A 403 1.85 -27.45 -5.22
C HIS A 403 1.08 -26.83 -4.04
N GLY A 404 -0.22 -26.57 -4.20
CA GLY A 404 -1.05 -25.91 -3.19
C GLY A 404 -0.87 -24.38 -3.12
N GLY A 405 -0.05 -23.78 -3.98
CA GLY A 405 0.13 -22.32 -4.03
C GLY A 405 -1.05 -21.61 -4.69
N ALA A 406 -1.43 -20.43 -4.20
CA ALA A 406 -2.54 -19.66 -4.75
C ALA A 406 -2.23 -19.20 -6.19
N VAL A 407 -3.18 -19.43 -7.10
CA VAL A 407 -3.22 -18.82 -8.44
C VAL A 407 -4.14 -17.62 -8.34
N THR A 408 -3.58 -16.42 -8.45
CA THR A 408 -4.30 -15.17 -8.23
C THR A 408 -4.26 -14.30 -9.48
N VAL A 409 -5.30 -13.49 -9.65
CA VAL A 409 -5.45 -12.58 -10.78
C VAL A 409 -5.76 -11.17 -10.31
N ARG A 410 -5.03 -10.19 -10.85
CA ARG A 410 -5.22 -8.76 -10.54
C ARG A 410 -6.30 -8.17 -11.44
N LEU A 411 -7.56 -8.44 -11.10
CA LEU A 411 -8.71 -7.92 -11.87
C LEU A 411 -8.82 -6.41 -11.73
N PHE A 412 -8.79 -5.90 -10.51
CA PHE A 412 -9.04 -4.49 -10.22
C PHE A 412 -7.74 -3.69 -10.24
N ARG A 413 -7.64 -2.78 -11.20
CA ARG A 413 -6.47 -1.93 -11.46
C ARG A 413 -6.93 -0.53 -11.86
N ALA A 414 -6.00 0.41 -11.89
CA ALA A 414 -6.26 1.76 -12.41
C ALA A 414 -6.65 1.71 -13.89
N GLU A 415 -6.12 0.77 -14.67
CA GLU A 415 -6.65 0.43 -15.99
C GLU A 415 -7.80 -0.58 -15.89
N GLY A 416 -8.80 -0.45 -16.76
CA GLY A 416 -9.84 -1.47 -16.89
C GLY A 416 -9.26 -2.82 -17.30
N THR A 417 -9.87 -3.92 -16.83
CA THR A 417 -9.44 -5.29 -17.15
C THR A 417 -10.54 -6.05 -17.86
N ARG A 418 -10.19 -6.73 -18.95
CA ARG A 418 -11.09 -7.56 -19.75
C ARG A 418 -10.84 -9.04 -19.50
N LEU A 419 -11.81 -9.69 -18.87
CA LEU A 419 -11.81 -11.10 -18.55
C LEU A 419 -12.85 -11.84 -19.41
N VAL A 420 -12.45 -12.96 -19.98
CA VAL A 420 -13.38 -13.91 -20.62
C VAL A 420 -13.37 -15.21 -19.82
N LEU A 421 -14.55 -15.69 -19.46
CA LEU A 421 -14.76 -17.03 -18.91
C LEU A 421 -15.46 -17.89 -19.95
N VAL A 422 -14.81 -18.98 -20.36
CA VAL A 422 -15.43 -20.05 -21.15
C VAL A 422 -15.71 -21.22 -20.22
N GLY A 423 -16.99 -21.46 -19.94
CA GLY A 423 -17.43 -22.44 -18.96
C GLY A 423 -18.84 -22.15 -18.44
N GLY A 424 -19.27 -22.94 -17.45
CA GLY A 424 -20.60 -22.85 -16.88
C GLY A 424 -20.83 -21.63 -15.97
N LEU A 425 -22.11 -21.27 -15.80
CA LEU A 425 -22.56 -20.17 -14.94
C LEU A 425 -22.06 -20.27 -13.49
N ALA A 426 -21.94 -21.49 -12.96
CA ALA A 426 -21.42 -21.71 -11.61
C ALA A 426 -19.97 -21.22 -11.45
N ALA A 427 -19.11 -21.36 -12.47
CA ALA A 427 -17.76 -20.80 -12.42
C ALA A 427 -17.78 -19.26 -12.43
N ALA A 428 -18.73 -18.65 -13.17
CA ALA A 428 -18.90 -17.19 -13.17
C ALA A 428 -19.35 -16.69 -11.79
N GLN A 429 -20.36 -17.34 -11.20
CA GLN A 429 -20.86 -17.04 -9.86
C GLN A 429 -19.78 -17.21 -8.78
N LEU A 430 -18.90 -18.21 -8.92
CA LEU A 430 -17.76 -18.39 -8.02
C LEU A 430 -16.79 -17.20 -8.10
N LEU A 431 -16.40 -16.78 -9.31
CA LEU A 431 -15.53 -15.62 -9.49
C LEU A 431 -16.17 -14.33 -8.96
N VAL A 432 -17.48 -14.16 -9.18
CA VAL A 432 -18.28 -13.05 -8.64
C VAL A 432 -18.27 -13.07 -7.12
N LEU A 433 -18.51 -14.21 -6.49
CA LEU A 433 -18.51 -14.34 -5.03
C LEU A 433 -17.15 -13.96 -4.44
N ARG A 434 -16.06 -14.40 -5.08
CA ARG A 434 -14.72 -14.03 -4.64
C ARG A 434 -14.41 -12.55 -4.90
N ALA A 435 -14.92 -11.97 -5.99
CA ALA A 435 -14.78 -10.54 -6.27
C ALA A 435 -15.51 -9.66 -5.23
N LEU A 436 -16.70 -10.08 -4.78
CA LEU A 436 -17.41 -9.44 -3.67
C LEU A 436 -16.59 -9.48 -2.38
N ALA A 437 -15.84 -10.57 -2.13
CA ALA A 437 -14.94 -10.64 -0.98
C ALA A 437 -13.79 -9.62 -1.04
N LEU A 438 -13.38 -9.17 -2.24
CA LEU A 438 -12.43 -8.08 -2.44
C LEU A 438 -13.07 -6.69 -2.29
N GLY A 439 -14.36 -6.61 -1.96
CA GLY A 439 -15.10 -5.35 -1.81
C GLY A 439 -15.62 -4.77 -3.11
N ALA A 440 -15.65 -5.56 -4.19
CA ALA A 440 -16.16 -5.10 -5.47
C ALA A 440 -17.69 -4.93 -5.43
N GLY A 441 -18.21 -3.88 -6.08
CA GLY A 441 -19.60 -3.87 -6.53
C GLY A 441 -19.73 -4.75 -7.77
N VAL A 442 -20.87 -5.42 -7.96
CA VAL A 442 -21.08 -6.29 -9.12
C VAL A 442 -22.34 -5.90 -9.87
N LEU A 443 -22.20 -5.66 -11.17
CA LEU A 443 -23.30 -5.44 -12.10
C LEU A 443 -23.38 -6.61 -13.07
N VAL A 444 -24.46 -7.39 -13.03
CA VAL A 444 -24.71 -8.51 -13.94
C VAL A 444 -25.68 -8.07 -15.02
N GLN A 445 -25.19 -7.95 -16.26
CA GLN A 445 -26.00 -7.82 -17.45
C GLN A 445 -26.29 -9.21 -17.98
N THR A 446 -27.55 -9.66 -17.91
CA THR A 446 -27.89 -11.03 -18.31
C THR A 446 -29.19 -11.15 -19.09
N GLY A 447 -29.20 -12.06 -20.07
CA GLY A 447 -30.40 -12.53 -20.75
C GLY A 447 -31.16 -13.61 -19.99
N ARG A 448 -30.57 -14.16 -18.90
CA ARG A 448 -31.12 -15.27 -18.09
C ARG A 448 -31.21 -14.91 -16.60
N PRO A 449 -31.95 -13.86 -16.20
CA PRO A 449 -31.98 -13.37 -14.82
C PRO A 449 -32.43 -14.41 -13.79
N ARG A 450 -33.34 -15.34 -14.15
CA ARG A 450 -33.80 -16.42 -13.27
C ARG A 450 -32.66 -17.36 -12.82
N ALA A 451 -31.62 -17.52 -13.63
CA ALA A 451 -30.47 -18.34 -13.27
C ALA A 451 -29.54 -17.67 -12.23
N TRP A 452 -29.57 -16.34 -12.13
CA TRP A 452 -28.82 -15.57 -11.14
C TRP A 452 -29.58 -15.34 -9.84
N GLU A 453 -30.91 -15.44 -9.85
CA GLU A 453 -31.76 -15.11 -8.70
C GLU A 453 -31.40 -15.88 -7.41
N PRO A 454 -31.15 -17.21 -7.42
CA PRO A 454 -30.78 -17.94 -6.20
C PRO A 454 -29.46 -17.44 -5.60
N PHE A 455 -28.47 -17.18 -6.47
CA PHE A 455 -27.17 -16.67 -6.09
C PHE A 455 -27.28 -15.26 -5.48
N VAL A 456 -27.98 -14.35 -6.14
CA VAL A 456 -28.18 -12.97 -5.66
C VAL A 456 -28.89 -12.95 -4.31
N ARG A 457 -29.91 -13.81 -4.12
CA ARG A 457 -30.63 -13.95 -2.85
C ARG A 457 -29.71 -14.47 -1.75
N GLY A 458 -28.87 -15.46 -2.05
CA GLY A 458 -27.93 -16.06 -1.11
C GLY A 458 -26.81 -15.12 -0.66
N VAL A 459 -26.39 -14.19 -1.53
CA VAL A 459 -25.35 -13.18 -1.21
C VAL A 459 -25.94 -11.86 -0.68
N GLY A 460 -27.28 -11.74 -0.63
CA GLY A 460 -27.97 -10.54 -0.15
C GLY A 460 -27.45 -10.05 1.21
N GLY A 461 -27.25 -8.73 1.34
CA GLY A 461 -26.79 -8.07 2.58
C GLY A 461 -25.29 -7.70 2.62
N GLN A 462 -24.52 -7.96 1.58
CA GLN A 462 -23.11 -7.55 1.51
C GLN A 462 -22.91 -6.10 1.00
N GLN A 463 -21.87 -5.44 1.50
CA GLN A 463 -21.39 -4.15 0.98
C GLN A 463 -20.96 -4.32 -0.49
N GLY A 464 -21.40 -3.45 -1.39
CA GLY A 464 -21.12 -3.54 -2.85
C GLY A 464 -22.26 -4.16 -3.65
N GLY A 465 -22.89 -5.23 -3.14
CA GLY A 465 -24.09 -5.86 -3.71
C GLY A 465 -23.92 -6.45 -5.12
N VAL A 466 -24.89 -7.27 -5.52
CA VAL A 466 -25.04 -7.75 -6.90
C VAL A 466 -26.30 -7.13 -7.48
N VAL A 467 -26.15 -6.33 -8.53
CA VAL A 467 -27.26 -5.71 -9.26
C VAL A 467 -27.43 -6.45 -10.58
N VAL A 468 -28.61 -7.02 -10.83
CA VAL A 468 -28.92 -7.71 -12.09
C VAL A 468 -29.75 -6.80 -12.98
N VAL A 469 -29.31 -6.60 -14.21
CA VAL A 469 -30.00 -5.80 -15.23
C VAL A 469 -30.14 -6.60 -16.54
N PRO A 470 -31.17 -6.31 -17.36
CA PRO A 470 -31.26 -6.87 -18.70
C PRO A 470 -30.07 -6.45 -19.58
N THR A 471 -29.67 -7.33 -20.51
CA THR A 471 -28.70 -6.99 -21.56
C THR A 471 -29.20 -5.77 -22.36
N GLY A 472 -28.31 -4.85 -22.76
CA GLY A 472 -28.69 -3.65 -23.53
C GLY A 472 -28.74 -2.36 -22.72
N ARG A 473 -28.85 -2.44 -21.40
CA ARG A 473 -29.06 -1.26 -20.54
C ARG A 473 -27.73 -0.60 -20.15
N ALA A 474 -27.54 0.63 -20.61
CA ALA A 474 -26.46 1.49 -20.12
C ALA A 474 -26.68 1.80 -18.63
N VAL A 475 -25.67 1.53 -17.81
CA VAL A 475 -25.61 1.88 -16.40
C VAL A 475 -24.36 2.73 -16.21
N GLY A 476 -24.45 3.82 -15.46
CA GLY A 476 -23.26 4.59 -15.09
C GLY A 476 -22.31 3.69 -14.29
N VAL A 477 -21.15 3.39 -14.85
CA VAL A 477 -20.14 2.52 -14.25
C VAL A 477 -18.99 3.38 -13.72
N THR A 478 -18.86 3.46 -12.40
CA THR A 478 -17.75 4.14 -11.74
C THR A 478 -17.14 3.21 -10.70
N GLY A 479 -15.87 2.85 -10.89
CA GLY A 479 -15.08 2.12 -9.91
C GLY A 479 -14.20 3.06 -9.10
N SER A 480 -13.71 2.59 -7.95
CA SER A 480 -12.65 3.24 -7.19
C SER A 480 -11.69 2.18 -6.63
N PRO A 481 -10.48 2.54 -6.18
CA PRO A 481 -9.55 1.58 -5.60
C PRO A 481 -10.14 0.76 -4.44
N LEU A 482 -10.92 1.41 -3.56
CA LEU A 482 -11.50 0.78 -2.37
C LEU A 482 -12.85 0.10 -2.63
N ARG A 483 -13.52 0.47 -3.72
CA ARG A 483 -14.78 -0.12 -4.18
C ARG A 483 -14.72 -0.28 -5.69
N PRO A 484 -13.98 -1.27 -6.20
CA PRO A 484 -13.90 -1.50 -7.62
C PRO A 484 -15.22 -2.08 -8.14
N LEU A 485 -15.42 -2.08 -9.45
CA LEU A 485 -16.64 -2.56 -10.07
C LEU A 485 -16.35 -3.73 -11.00
N LEU A 486 -17.12 -4.81 -10.90
CA LEU A 486 -17.13 -5.93 -11.84
C LEU A 486 -18.43 -5.92 -12.65
N VAL A 487 -18.32 -5.72 -13.96
CA VAL A 487 -19.43 -5.83 -14.91
C VAL A 487 -19.41 -7.22 -15.52
N VAL A 488 -20.43 -8.02 -15.27
CA VAL A 488 -20.57 -9.38 -15.83
C VAL A 488 -21.53 -9.31 -17.01
N ALA A 489 -21.07 -9.72 -18.19
CA ALA A 489 -21.87 -9.83 -19.40
C ALA A 489 -22.19 -11.31 -19.68
N ASP A 490 -23.38 -11.74 -19.29
CA ASP A 490 -23.90 -13.11 -19.35
C ASP A 490 -25.06 -13.23 -20.36
N ALA A 491 -24.75 -13.60 -21.61
CA ALA A 491 -25.62 -13.68 -22.79
C ALA A 491 -25.72 -12.39 -23.65
N GLY A 492 -25.39 -12.56 -24.94
CA GLY A 492 -25.47 -11.54 -26.01
C GLY A 492 -24.15 -10.79 -26.26
N THR A 493 -23.96 -10.29 -27.48
CA THR A 493 -22.93 -9.28 -27.80
C THR A 493 -22.98 -8.19 -26.74
N ALA A 494 -21.87 -7.94 -26.05
CA ALA A 494 -21.80 -7.02 -24.92
C ALA A 494 -22.43 -5.68 -25.32
N ALA A 495 -23.58 -5.36 -24.73
CA ALA A 495 -24.22 -4.08 -24.99
C ALA A 495 -23.50 -3.02 -24.19
N GLY A 496 -22.66 -2.25 -24.89
CA GLY A 496 -21.78 -1.26 -24.29
C GLY A 496 -20.62 -1.94 -23.59
N GLU A 497 -19.58 -2.27 -24.36
CA GLU A 497 -18.25 -2.43 -23.77
C GLU A 497 -17.98 -1.14 -22.95
N PRO A 498 -17.63 -1.23 -21.65
CA PRO A 498 -17.31 -0.03 -20.91
C PRO A 498 -16.23 0.73 -21.68
N PRO A 499 -16.35 2.06 -21.77
CA PRO A 499 -15.44 2.85 -22.57
C PRO A 499 -13.99 2.52 -22.19
N PRO A 500 -13.08 2.42 -23.17
CA PRO A 500 -11.67 2.22 -22.87
C PRO A 500 -11.23 3.29 -21.85
N GLY A 501 -10.68 2.85 -20.72
CA GLY A 501 -10.26 3.73 -19.63
C GLY A 501 -11.24 3.91 -18.46
N ALA A 502 -12.27 3.06 -18.33
CA ALA A 502 -13.05 3.00 -17.08
C ALA A 502 -12.16 2.49 -15.93
N GLU A 503 -11.60 3.42 -15.16
CA GLU A 503 -10.67 3.12 -14.07
C GLU A 503 -11.35 2.26 -13.00
N TRP A 504 -10.63 1.25 -12.48
CA TRP A 504 -11.14 0.34 -11.46
C TRP A 504 -12.41 -0.43 -11.83
N VAL A 505 -12.73 -0.52 -13.14
CA VAL A 505 -13.83 -1.31 -13.69
C VAL A 505 -13.27 -2.53 -14.45
N SER A 506 -13.67 -3.72 -14.04
CA SER A 506 -13.37 -4.97 -14.74
C SER A 506 -14.61 -5.48 -15.47
N THR A 507 -14.43 -6.04 -16.66
CA THR A 507 -15.51 -6.71 -17.41
C THR A 507 -15.25 -8.21 -17.45
N LEU A 508 -16.23 -9.02 -17.07
CA LEU A 508 -16.23 -10.47 -17.20
C LEU A 508 -17.28 -10.87 -18.24
N VAL A 509 -16.82 -11.33 -19.41
CA VAL A 509 -17.69 -11.90 -20.44
C VAL A 509 -17.81 -13.41 -20.18
N VAL A 510 -19.04 -13.90 -20.02
CA VAL A 510 -19.31 -15.32 -19.75
C VAL A 510 -19.82 -15.99 -21.03
N ARG A 511 -19.20 -17.11 -21.39
CA ARG A 511 -19.57 -17.96 -22.53
C ARG A 511 -19.67 -19.41 -22.09
N ASP A 512 -20.84 -20.01 -22.28
CA ASP A 512 -21.05 -21.43 -21.96
C ASP A 512 -20.23 -22.33 -22.90
N GLU A 513 -20.07 -21.91 -24.16
CA GLU A 513 -19.33 -22.57 -25.24
C GLU A 513 -18.54 -21.54 -26.06
N LEU A 514 -17.40 -21.96 -26.62
CA LEU A 514 -16.56 -21.10 -27.45
C LEU A 514 -16.90 -21.28 -28.93
N THR A 515 -17.46 -20.24 -29.55
CA THR A 515 -17.81 -20.24 -30.97
C THR A 515 -16.83 -19.41 -31.81
N PRO A 516 -16.82 -19.54 -33.14
CA PRO A 516 -16.00 -18.68 -34.01
C PRO A 516 -16.27 -17.18 -33.83
N ALA A 517 -17.47 -16.79 -33.41
CA ALA A 517 -17.84 -15.39 -33.16
C ALA A 517 -17.11 -14.80 -31.93
N ASP A 518 -16.65 -15.64 -31.01
CA ASP A 518 -16.01 -15.23 -29.76
C ASP A 518 -14.49 -15.05 -29.90
N VAL A 519 -13.89 -15.46 -31.02
CA VAL A 519 -12.43 -15.43 -31.25
C VAL A 519 -11.85 -14.02 -31.10
N ASP A 520 -12.52 -13.00 -31.65
CA ASP A 520 -12.09 -11.61 -31.52
C ASP A 520 -12.19 -11.10 -30.06
N THR A 521 -13.27 -11.47 -29.36
CA THR A 521 -13.45 -11.12 -27.94
C THR A 521 -12.36 -11.77 -27.09
N LEU A 522 -12.03 -13.04 -27.38
CA LEU A 522 -10.98 -13.78 -26.69
C LEU A 522 -9.58 -13.23 -26.99
N GLY A 523 -9.30 -12.83 -28.23
CA GLY A 523 -8.04 -12.20 -28.63
C GLY A 523 -7.82 -10.81 -28.02
N ARG A 524 -8.91 -10.06 -27.80
CA ARG A 524 -8.89 -8.74 -27.13
C ARG A 524 -8.86 -8.83 -25.60
N ALA A 525 -9.12 -10.00 -25.02
CA ALA A 525 -9.10 -10.20 -23.58
C ALA A 525 -7.69 -9.97 -23.01
N ASP A 526 -7.65 -9.42 -21.80
CA ASP A 526 -6.42 -9.32 -21.02
C ASP A 526 -6.14 -10.64 -20.30
N LEU A 527 -7.21 -11.34 -19.90
CA LEU A 527 -7.19 -12.59 -19.18
C LEU A 527 -8.33 -13.50 -19.66
N ALA A 528 -8.05 -14.79 -19.84
CA ALA A 528 -9.04 -15.83 -20.13
C ALA A 528 -9.03 -16.90 -19.04
N VAL A 529 -10.19 -17.31 -18.58
CA VAL A 529 -10.40 -18.45 -17.68
C VAL A 529 -11.17 -19.51 -18.46
N LEU A 530 -10.56 -20.67 -18.64
CA LEU A 530 -11.11 -21.74 -19.48
C LEU A 530 -11.33 -22.97 -18.62
N GLN A 531 -12.58 -23.42 -18.50
CA GLN A 531 -12.91 -24.76 -18.03
C GLN A 531 -12.50 -25.81 -19.08
N PRO A 532 -12.64 -27.12 -18.81
CA PRO A 532 -12.37 -28.14 -19.81
C PRO A 532 -13.12 -27.85 -21.12
N LEU A 533 -12.37 -27.81 -22.21
CA LEU A 533 -12.87 -27.47 -23.55
C LEU A 533 -12.99 -28.71 -24.41
N ASP A 534 -13.99 -28.74 -25.29
CA ASP A 534 -14.05 -29.76 -26.33
C ASP A 534 -12.97 -29.50 -27.40
N PRO A 535 -12.53 -30.51 -28.17
CA PRO A 535 -11.48 -30.33 -29.19
C PRO A 535 -11.66 -29.15 -30.17
N PRO A 536 -12.86 -28.85 -30.72
CA PRO A 536 -13.03 -27.69 -31.60
C PRO A 536 -12.85 -26.36 -30.86
N GLU A 537 -13.32 -26.27 -29.61
CA GLU A 537 -13.16 -25.08 -28.78
C GLU A 537 -11.69 -24.87 -28.41
N ALA A 538 -10.97 -25.95 -28.07
CA ALA A 538 -9.55 -25.89 -27.78
C ALA A 538 -8.72 -25.39 -28.99
N ALA A 539 -9.11 -25.76 -30.22
CA ALA A 539 -8.48 -25.25 -31.44
C ALA A 539 -8.72 -23.73 -31.63
N LEU A 540 -9.95 -23.26 -31.39
CA LEU A 540 -10.28 -21.83 -31.43
C LEU A 540 -9.51 -21.05 -30.36
N ALA A 541 -9.52 -21.53 -29.11
CA ALA A 541 -8.78 -20.92 -28.01
C ALA A 541 -7.27 -20.91 -28.27
N GLY A 542 -6.73 -22.00 -28.80
CA GLY A 542 -5.32 -22.12 -29.15
C GLY A 542 -4.88 -21.10 -30.20
N THR A 543 -5.74 -20.84 -31.19
CA THR A 543 -5.51 -19.84 -32.24
C THR A 543 -5.64 -18.41 -31.70
N ALA A 544 -6.70 -18.12 -30.94
CA ALA A 544 -6.98 -16.78 -30.42
C ALA A 544 -5.95 -16.32 -29.38
N LEU A 545 -5.49 -17.24 -28.51
CA LEU A 545 -4.60 -16.95 -27.39
C LEU A 545 -3.13 -17.32 -27.66
N GLY A 546 -2.82 -17.88 -28.83
CA GLY A 546 -1.45 -18.28 -29.19
C GLY A 546 -0.87 -19.40 -28.32
N LEU A 547 -1.68 -20.37 -27.90
CA LEU A 547 -1.26 -21.42 -26.94
C LEU A 547 -0.37 -22.50 -27.55
N GLY A 548 -0.33 -22.62 -28.88
CA GLY A 548 0.38 -23.71 -29.55
C GLY A 548 -0.06 -25.09 -29.04
N GLY A 549 0.89 -25.99 -28.80
CA GLY A 549 0.62 -27.34 -28.27
C GLY A 549 0.01 -27.37 -26.87
N ALA A 550 -0.01 -26.25 -26.13
CA ALA A 550 -0.68 -26.20 -24.83
C ALA A 550 -2.21 -26.26 -24.94
N ALA A 551 -2.78 -25.97 -26.12
CA ALA A 551 -4.21 -26.03 -26.37
C ALA A 551 -4.79 -27.44 -26.18
N GLU A 552 -4.04 -28.49 -26.55
CA GLU A 552 -4.50 -29.88 -26.40
C GLU A 552 -4.75 -30.24 -24.93
N TRP A 553 -3.97 -29.68 -23.99
CA TRP A 553 -4.16 -29.91 -22.56
C TRP A 553 -5.48 -29.35 -22.02
N LEU A 554 -6.09 -28.35 -22.68
CA LEU A 554 -7.39 -27.81 -22.29
C LEU A 554 -8.52 -28.85 -22.40
N THR A 555 -8.32 -29.88 -23.24
CA THR A 555 -9.28 -30.99 -23.39
C THR A 555 -9.14 -32.07 -22.32
N ARG A 556 -8.04 -32.05 -21.55
CA ARG A 556 -7.65 -33.13 -20.63
C ARG A 556 -7.67 -32.71 -19.15
N ILE A 557 -7.96 -31.44 -18.87
CA ILE A 557 -8.09 -30.96 -17.50
C ILE A 557 -9.36 -31.50 -16.83
N ARG A 558 -9.30 -31.62 -15.51
CA ARG A 558 -10.44 -32.04 -14.68
C ARG A 558 -11.54 -30.99 -14.66
N ASP A 559 -12.77 -31.42 -14.39
CA ASP A 559 -13.96 -30.55 -14.31
C ASP A 559 -13.88 -29.47 -13.22
N ASP A 560 -13.06 -29.68 -12.18
CA ASP A 560 -12.83 -28.73 -11.09
C ASP A 560 -11.57 -27.86 -11.28
N MET A 561 -10.93 -27.97 -12.44
CA MET A 561 -9.77 -27.19 -12.83
C MET A 561 -10.12 -26.17 -13.91
N VAL A 562 -9.39 -25.06 -13.89
CA VAL A 562 -9.44 -24.04 -14.93
C VAL A 562 -8.03 -23.69 -15.41
N ALA A 563 -7.93 -23.37 -16.70
CA ALA A 563 -6.77 -22.71 -17.26
C ALA A 563 -6.95 -21.20 -17.12
N VAL A 564 -5.98 -20.53 -16.48
CA VAL A 564 -5.89 -19.08 -16.40
C VAL A 564 -4.82 -18.64 -17.38
N VAL A 565 -5.23 -17.96 -18.45
CA VAL A 565 -4.37 -17.56 -19.56
C VAL A 565 -4.28 -16.05 -19.62
N ASN A 566 -3.05 -15.54 -19.51
CA ASN A 566 -2.66 -14.20 -19.91
C ASN A 566 -1.81 -14.32 -21.20
N ARG A 567 -1.74 -13.26 -22.02
CA ARG A 567 -0.90 -13.19 -23.23
C ARG A 567 0.53 -13.73 -23.08
N ARG A 568 1.10 -13.71 -21.87
CA ARG A 568 2.48 -14.16 -21.59
C ARG A 568 2.59 -15.49 -20.87
N ALA A 569 1.49 -16.02 -20.32
CA ALA A 569 1.56 -17.14 -19.39
C ALA A 569 0.24 -17.90 -19.26
N LEU A 570 0.36 -19.24 -19.16
CA LEU A 570 -0.73 -20.14 -18.79
C LEU A 570 -0.49 -20.70 -17.38
N ARG A 571 -1.54 -20.75 -16.57
CA ARG A 571 -1.56 -21.38 -15.24
C ARG A 571 -2.75 -22.31 -15.11
N TRP A 572 -2.55 -23.39 -14.36
CA TRP A 572 -3.61 -24.32 -14.01
C TRP A 572 -4.01 -24.07 -12.56
N ALA A 573 -5.31 -23.89 -12.32
CA ALA A 573 -5.87 -23.64 -11.01
C ALA A 573 -6.97 -24.67 -10.70
N LEU A 574 -6.84 -25.36 -9.59
CA LEU A 574 -7.91 -26.14 -8.97
C LEU A 574 -8.79 -25.18 -8.17
N LEU A 575 -10.07 -25.07 -8.51
CA LEU A 575 -10.96 -24.04 -7.95
C LEU A 575 -11.14 -24.16 -6.42
N SER A 576 -11.13 -25.38 -5.89
CA SER A 576 -11.21 -25.70 -4.45
C SER A 576 -12.28 -24.89 -3.70
N PRO A 577 -13.57 -25.01 -4.07
CA PRO A 577 -14.61 -24.21 -3.45
C PRO A 577 -14.76 -24.52 -1.96
N THR A 578 -14.94 -23.49 -1.14
CA THR A 578 -15.27 -23.67 0.29
C THR A 578 -16.67 -24.28 0.48
N PRO A 579 -17.03 -24.72 1.69
CA PRO A 579 -18.41 -25.15 1.97
C PRO A 579 -19.45 -24.04 1.71
N ILE A 580 -19.10 -22.77 1.98
CA ILE A 580 -19.97 -21.61 1.72
C ILE A 580 -20.12 -21.39 0.21
N GLU A 581 -19.01 -21.42 -0.53
CA GLU A 581 -19.03 -21.34 -2.00
C GLU A 581 -19.88 -22.45 -2.60
N SER A 582 -19.70 -23.69 -2.14
CA SER A 582 -20.44 -24.86 -2.64
C SER A 582 -21.94 -24.78 -2.35
N GLN A 583 -22.35 -24.18 -1.23
CA GLN A 583 -23.78 -23.99 -0.91
C GLN A 583 -24.42 -22.90 -1.77
N LEU A 584 -23.70 -21.81 -2.05
CA LEU A 584 -24.23 -20.68 -2.80
C LEU A 584 -24.19 -20.86 -4.32
N VAL A 585 -23.18 -21.58 -4.81
CA VAL A 585 -22.85 -21.68 -6.25
C VAL A 585 -23.06 -23.11 -6.78
N GLY A 586 -23.06 -24.12 -5.92
CA GLY A 586 -23.02 -25.53 -6.33
C GLY A 586 -21.61 -25.98 -6.72
N ARG A 587 -21.52 -27.09 -7.46
CA ARG A 587 -20.24 -27.55 -8.02
C ARG A 587 -19.89 -26.69 -9.23
N PRO A 588 -18.72 -26.02 -9.27
CA PRO A 588 -18.33 -25.17 -10.38
C PRO A 588 -17.76 -26.02 -11.54
N GLY A 589 -18.51 -27.04 -11.97
CA GLY A 589 -18.24 -27.84 -13.16
C GLY A 589 -18.97 -27.25 -14.36
N ARG A 590 -18.53 -27.59 -15.56
CA ARG A 590 -19.17 -27.16 -16.81
C ARG A 590 -20.45 -27.95 -17.13
N ARG A 591 -20.53 -29.20 -16.68
CA ARG A 591 -21.59 -30.17 -16.96
C ARG A 591 -22.38 -30.53 -15.72
#